data_AF-A0A2X4UZJ8-F1
#
_entry.id   AF-A0A2X4UZJ8-F1
#
_cell.length_a   1.000
_cell.length_b   1.000
_cell.length_c   1.000
_cell.angle_alpha   90.00
_cell.angle_beta   90.00
_cell.angle_gamma   90.00
#
_symmetry.space_group_name_H-M   'P 1'
#
loop_
_entity.id
_entity.type
_entity.pdbx_description
1 polymer ?
#
loop_
_entity_poly.entity_id
_entity_poly.type
_entity_poly.pdbx_seq_one_letter_code
_entity_poly.pdbx_strand_id
1 'polypeptide(L)'
;MVGFIGPEYLYDGKQIIRAGLEDHFCGKLLGLPLGCDVCYTNHAEADQDDMDTLLTLLATAGLTFLIGVPGADDIMLNYQSTSFHDALYIRELLGLKHAPEFADWLVKMHITDELGRLRDTASNHPLLLALQGES
;
A
#
# COMPACT_ATOMS: atom_id res chain seq x y z
N MET A 1 4.27 11.81 1.38
CA MET A 1 5.45 10.93 1.45
C MET A 1 6.08 11.21 2.78
N VAL A 2 6.20 10.20 3.63
CA VAL A 2 6.76 10.32 4.99
C VAL A 2 7.86 9.28 5.14
N GLY A 3 8.98 9.62 5.79
CA GLY A 3 10.10 8.69 6.00
C GLY A 3 11.08 8.51 4.82
N PHE A 4 10.84 9.17 3.68
CA PHE A 4 11.70 9.05 2.49
C PHE A 4 13.09 9.71 2.61
N ILE A 5 13.25 10.75 3.43
CA ILE A 5 14.52 11.47 3.48
C ILE A 5 15.56 10.70 4.31
N GLY A 6 15.22 10.36 5.55
CA GLY A 6 16.15 9.67 6.45
C GLY A 6 16.02 10.10 7.91
N PRO A 7 16.87 9.52 8.78
CA PRO A 7 16.86 9.73 10.23
C PRO A 7 17.17 11.18 10.64
N GLU A 8 17.76 11.98 9.76
CA GLU A 8 18.06 13.38 10.01
C GLU A 8 16.82 14.27 10.05
N TYR A 9 15.68 13.80 9.51
CA TYR A 9 14.36 14.45 9.64
C TYR A 9 13.41 13.68 10.55
N LEU A 10 13.33 12.36 10.40
CA LEU A 10 12.47 11.47 11.19
C LEU A 10 13.28 10.23 11.55
N TYR A 11 13.74 10.15 12.81
CA TYR A 11 14.75 9.19 13.23
C TYR A 11 14.25 7.73 13.27
N ASP A 12 13.06 7.51 13.83
CA ASP A 12 12.51 6.19 14.12
C ASP A 12 11.09 6.00 13.56
N GLY A 13 10.62 4.75 13.55
CA GLY A 13 9.27 4.39 13.12
C GLY A 13 8.17 5.16 13.85
N LYS A 14 8.36 5.47 15.14
CA LYS A 14 7.39 6.26 15.93
C LYS A 14 7.25 7.69 15.41
N GLN A 15 8.35 8.34 15.05
CA GLN A 15 8.35 9.68 14.46
C GLN A 15 7.72 9.66 13.06
N ILE A 16 8.02 8.65 12.25
CA ILE A 16 7.39 8.46 10.93
C ILE A 16 5.87 8.29 11.07
N ILE A 17 5.42 7.43 11.98
CA ILE A 17 3.99 7.22 12.25
C ILE A 17 3.32 8.53 12.66
N ARG A 18 3.93 9.26 13.59
CA ARG A 18 3.40 10.52 14.09
C ARG A 18 3.28 11.55 12.96
N ALA A 19 4.33 11.73 12.18
CA ALA A 19 4.35 12.68 11.06
C ALA A 19 3.30 12.34 10.00
N GLY A 20 3.14 11.05 9.65
CA GLY A 20 2.13 10.62 8.68
C GLY A 20 0.70 10.96 9.12
N LEU A 21 0.39 10.78 10.40
CA LEU A 21 -0.92 11.17 10.97
C LEU A 21 -1.12 12.68 11.01
N GLU A 22 -0.08 13.45 11.32
CA GLU A 22 -0.13 14.91 11.30
C GLU A 22 -0.40 15.46 9.91
N ASP A 23 0.35 14.97 8.91
CA ASP A 23 0.18 15.34 7.50
C ASP A 23 -1.25 15.04 7.04
N HIS A 24 -1.72 13.81 7.27
CA HIS A 24 -3.07 13.37 6.89
C HIS A 24 -4.17 14.26 7.50
N PHE A 25 -4.09 14.49 8.81
CA PHE A 25 -5.03 15.36 9.52
C PHE A 25 -5.03 16.77 8.93
N CYS A 26 -3.85 17.37 8.74
CA CYS A 26 -3.74 18.72 8.19
C CYS A 26 -4.32 18.81 6.78
N GLY A 27 -4.04 17.83 5.90
CA GLY A 27 -4.61 17.81 4.55
C GLY A 27 -6.13 17.69 4.56
N LYS A 28 -6.71 16.83 5.41
CA LYS A 28 -8.16 16.71 5.55
C LYS A 28 -8.79 17.97 6.13
N LEU A 29 -8.15 18.60 7.12
CA LEU A 29 -8.61 19.88 7.68
C LEU A 29 -8.67 20.97 6.62
N LEU A 30 -7.74 20.95 5.66
CA LEU A 30 -7.71 21.86 4.52
C LEU A 30 -8.66 21.45 3.37
N GLY A 31 -9.43 20.38 3.53
CA GLY A 31 -10.39 19.91 2.52
C GLY A 31 -9.75 19.21 1.32
N LEU A 32 -8.50 18.76 1.43
CA LEU A 32 -7.78 18.10 0.33
C LEU A 32 -8.02 16.59 0.33
N PRO A 33 -8.06 15.93 -0.85
CA PRO A 33 -8.10 14.48 -0.98
C PRO A 33 -6.71 13.89 -0.70
N LEU A 34 -6.20 14.08 0.53
CA LEU A 34 -4.82 13.72 0.86
C LEU A 34 -4.66 12.20 0.94
N GLY A 35 -3.57 11.73 0.33
CA GLY A 35 -3.05 10.37 0.42
C GLY A 35 -1.65 10.37 1.05
N CYS A 36 -1.06 9.19 1.21
CA CYS A 36 0.27 9.04 1.79
C CYS A 36 1.05 7.93 1.10
N ASP A 37 2.29 8.23 0.76
CA ASP A 37 3.31 7.21 0.53
C ASP A 37 3.89 6.87 1.91
N VAL A 38 3.64 5.63 2.36
CA VAL A 38 4.01 5.09 3.68
C VAL A 38 5.32 4.37 3.49
N CYS A 39 6.41 5.02 3.89
CA CYS A 39 7.72 4.57 3.51
C CYS A 39 8.82 4.89 4.53
N TYR A 40 9.96 4.23 4.38
CA TYR A 40 11.16 4.48 5.18
C TYR A 40 12.41 4.19 4.35
N THR A 41 13.56 4.71 4.79
CA THR A 41 14.86 4.36 4.23
C THR A 41 15.62 3.43 5.17
N ASN A 42 16.44 2.53 4.60
CA ASN A 42 17.18 1.50 5.35
C ASN A 42 18.15 2.02 6.45
N HIS A 43 18.37 3.33 6.55
CA HIS A 43 19.25 3.93 7.55
C HIS A 43 18.48 4.71 8.64
N ALA A 44 17.15 4.77 8.56
CA ALA A 44 16.29 5.15 9.68
C ALA A 44 16.10 3.95 10.63
N GLU A 45 15.82 4.21 11.91
CA GLU A 45 15.46 3.17 12.89
C GLU A 45 13.98 2.81 12.73
N ALA A 46 13.64 2.23 11.58
CA ALA A 46 12.30 1.82 11.21
C ALA A 46 12.35 0.56 10.34
N ASP A 47 11.25 -0.19 10.33
CA ASP A 47 11.08 -1.37 9.50
C ASP A 47 9.67 -1.45 8.88
N GLN A 48 9.38 -2.57 8.21
CA GLN A 48 8.10 -2.77 7.55
C GLN A 48 6.92 -2.90 8.54
N ASP A 49 7.16 -3.37 9.78
CA ASP A 49 6.10 -3.50 10.79
C ASP A 49 5.61 -2.11 11.24
N ASP A 50 6.53 -1.13 11.31
CA ASP A 50 6.17 0.27 11.51
C ASP A 50 5.31 0.82 10.37
N MET A 51 5.63 0.45 9.12
CA MET A 51 4.87 0.89 7.93
C MET A 51 3.48 0.27 7.89
N ASP A 52 3.33 -1.01 8.24
CA ASP A 52 2.03 -1.69 8.32
C ASP A 52 1.16 -1.09 9.43
N THR A 53 1.78 -0.72 10.54
CA THR A 53 1.13 0.05 11.62
C THR A 53 0.63 1.39 11.10
N LEU A 54 1.49 2.17 10.43
CA LEU A 54 1.12 3.46 9.86
C LEU A 54 0.00 3.34 8.82
N LEU A 55 0.10 2.40 7.88
CA LEU A 55 -0.91 2.14 6.87
C LEU A 55 -2.28 1.88 7.52
N THR A 56 -2.31 1.02 8.54
CA THR A 56 -3.55 0.66 9.25
C THR A 56 -4.16 1.88 9.94
N LEU A 57 -3.34 2.69 10.61
CA LEU A 57 -3.79 3.93 11.27
C LEU A 57 -4.31 4.97 10.26
N LEU A 58 -3.62 5.16 9.13
CA LEU A 58 -4.05 6.11 8.11
C LEU A 58 -5.35 5.68 7.42
N ALA A 59 -5.47 4.40 7.08
CA ALA A 59 -6.66 3.87 6.44
C ALA A 59 -7.89 3.95 7.35
N THR A 60 -7.74 3.64 8.65
CA THR A 60 -8.81 3.86 9.64
C THR A 60 -9.17 5.34 9.81
N ALA A 61 -8.21 6.25 9.62
CA ALA A 61 -8.44 7.69 9.57
C ALA A 61 -9.00 8.20 8.21
N GLY A 62 -9.35 7.32 7.27
CA GLY A 62 -9.95 7.70 5.99
C GLY A 62 -8.96 8.25 4.96
N LEU A 63 -7.77 7.64 4.87
CA LEU A 63 -6.78 7.91 3.82
C LEU A 63 -7.43 7.81 2.42
N THR A 64 -7.13 8.77 1.55
CA THR A 64 -7.76 8.80 0.21
C THR A 64 -7.10 7.83 -0.77
N PHE A 65 -5.77 7.76 -0.77
CA PHE A 65 -4.98 6.87 -1.61
C PHE A 65 -3.63 6.56 -0.96
N LEU A 66 -3.02 5.46 -1.36
CA LEU A 66 -1.65 5.06 -1.00
C LEU A 66 -0.83 4.76 -2.25
N ILE A 67 0.49 4.66 -2.11
CA ILE A 67 1.42 4.28 -3.18
C ILE A 67 1.73 2.78 -3.06
N GLY A 68 1.79 2.06 -4.18
CA GLY A 68 2.14 0.64 -4.20
C GLY A 68 3.38 0.39 -5.04
N VAL A 69 4.39 -0.26 -4.46
CA VAL A 69 5.63 -0.66 -5.12
C VAL A 69 5.72 -2.20 -5.17
N PRO A 70 6.14 -2.82 -6.29
CA PRO A 70 6.29 -4.27 -6.35
C PRO A 70 7.20 -4.80 -5.22
N GLY A 71 6.65 -5.64 -4.35
CA GLY A 71 7.40 -6.21 -3.23
C GLY A 71 7.84 -5.19 -2.16
N ALA A 72 7.21 -4.02 -2.10
CA ALA A 72 7.55 -2.93 -1.18
C ALA A 72 8.93 -2.28 -1.39
N ASP A 73 9.74 -2.74 -2.36
CA ASP A 73 11.12 -2.29 -2.54
C ASP A 73 11.29 -1.47 -3.83
N ASP A 74 11.56 -0.17 -3.68
CA ASP A 74 11.90 0.67 -4.82
C ASP A 74 13.43 0.64 -5.01
N ILE A 75 13.88 -0.28 -5.86
CA ILE A 75 15.30 -0.50 -6.14
C ILE A 75 16.00 0.70 -6.79
N MET A 76 15.25 1.62 -7.40
CA MET A 76 15.84 2.80 -8.05
C MET A 76 16.09 3.90 -7.05
N LEU A 77 15.13 4.12 -6.13
CA LEU A 77 15.19 5.17 -5.12
C LEU A 77 15.77 4.68 -3.78
N ASN A 78 15.98 3.38 -3.63
CA ASN A 78 16.60 2.71 -2.49
C ASN A 78 15.89 3.01 -1.15
N TYR A 79 14.57 2.85 -1.16
CA TYR A 79 13.69 2.99 0.01
C TYR A 79 12.57 1.94 -0.06
N GLN A 80 11.93 1.70 1.07
CA GLN A 80 10.85 0.71 1.21
C GLN A 80 9.53 1.45 1.39
N SER A 81 8.49 1.03 0.66
CA SER A 81 7.14 1.61 0.66
C SER A 81 6.09 0.51 0.91
N THR A 82 4.81 0.81 0.76
CA THR A 82 3.76 -0.20 0.72
C THR A 82 3.72 -0.93 -0.62
N SER A 83 3.31 -2.18 -0.60
CA SER A 83 3.20 -3.07 -1.75
C SER A 83 1.79 -3.15 -2.33
N PHE A 84 1.65 -3.83 -3.48
CA PHE A 84 0.34 -4.16 -4.02
C PHE A 84 -0.47 -5.08 -3.10
N HIS A 85 0.18 -5.92 -2.31
CA HIS A 85 -0.49 -6.80 -1.35
C HIS A 85 -1.06 -6.00 -0.19
N ASP A 86 -0.36 -4.96 0.26
CA ASP A 86 -0.80 -4.13 1.39
C ASP A 86 -2.07 -3.34 1.03
N ALA A 87 -2.17 -2.91 -0.22
CA ALA A 87 -3.37 -2.30 -0.77
C ALA A 87 -4.59 -3.24 -0.77
N LEU A 88 -4.38 -4.56 -0.90
CA LEU A 88 -5.44 -5.58 -0.85
C LEU A 88 -5.77 -5.93 0.60
N TYR A 89 -4.74 -6.17 1.41
CA TYR A 89 -4.84 -6.39 2.86
C TYR A 89 -5.71 -5.32 3.52
N ILE A 90 -5.39 -4.04 3.32
CA ILE A 90 -6.08 -2.97 4.04
C ILE A 90 -7.54 -2.81 3.58
N ARG A 91 -7.82 -3.12 2.31
CA ARG A 91 -9.18 -3.13 1.78
C ARG A 91 -10.01 -4.26 2.36
N GLU A 92 -9.44 -5.46 2.44
CA GLU A 92 -10.11 -6.61 3.05
C GLU A 92 -10.33 -6.38 4.55
N LEU A 93 -9.31 -5.91 5.27
CA LEU A 93 -9.37 -5.66 6.71
C LEU A 93 -10.49 -4.68 7.09
N LEU A 94 -10.63 -3.58 6.33
CA LEU A 94 -11.55 -2.49 6.64
C LEU A 94 -12.84 -2.51 5.79
N GLY A 95 -13.01 -3.51 4.92
CA GLY A 95 -14.13 -3.58 3.99
C GLY A 95 -14.19 -2.43 2.98
N LEU A 96 -13.03 -1.86 2.62
CA LEU A 96 -12.94 -0.73 1.69
C LEU A 96 -13.02 -1.21 0.24
N LYS A 97 -13.55 -0.35 -0.63
CA LYS A 97 -13.71 -0.62 -2.06
C LYS A 97 -12.71 0.17 -2.89
N HIS A 98 -12.46 -0.32 -4.10
CA HIS A 98 -11.81 0.46 -5.15
C HIS A 98 -12.70 1.65 -5.57
N ALA A 99 -12.13 2.62 -6.29
CA ALA A 99 -12.93 3.62 -6.97
C ALA A 99 -13.94 2.93 -7.92
N PRO A 100 -15.20 3.39 -8.02
CA PRO A 100 -16.27 2.66 -8.71
C PRO A 100 -15.90 2.26 -10.15
N GLU A 101 -15.36 3.19 -10.93
CA GLU A 101 -14.98 2.98 -12.33
C GLU A 101 -13.85 1.94 -12.45
N PHE A 102 -12.93 1.92 -11.48
CA PHE A 102 -11.85 0.95 -11.43
C PHE A 102 -12.34 -0.42 -10.96
N ALA A 103 -13.27 -0.48 -10.00
CA ALA A 103 -13.89 -1.72 -9.56
C ALA A 103 -14.62 -2.41 -10.72
N ASP A 104 -15.40 -1.66 -11.50
CA ASP A 104 -16.10 -2.17 -12.68
C ASP A 104 -15.13 -2.71 -13.73
N TRP A 105 -14.03 -1.98 -13.95
CA TRP A 105 -12.97 -2.43 -14.85
C TRP A 105 -12.29 -3.72 -14.36
N LEU A 106 -11.96 -3.83 -13.07
CA LEU A 106 -11.34 -5.03 -12.50
C LEU A 106 -12.21 -6.28 -12.67
N VAL A 107 -13.53 -6.14 -12.48
CA VAL A 107 -14.50 -7.22 -12.73
C VAL A 107 -14.54 -7.59 -14.21
N LYS A 108 -14.61 -6.59 -15.10
CA LYS A 108 -14.62 -6.79 -16.56
C LYS A 108 -13.35 -7.49 -17.05
N MET A 109 -12.21 -7.21 -16.43
CA MET A 109 -10.91 -7.84 -16.75
C MET A 109 -10.71 -9.19 -16.07
N HIS A 110 -11.70 -9.67 -15.30
CA HIS A 110 -11.62 -10.92 -14.54
C HIS A 110 -10.48 -10.97 -13.51
N ILE A 111 -10.09 -9.81 -12.97
CA ILE A 111 -9.06 -9.70 -11.92
C ILE A 111 -9.69 -9.86 -10.54
N THR A 112 -10.86 -9.25 -10.32
CA THR A 112 -11.64 -9.40 -9.08
C THR A 112 -13.02 -9.96 -9.33
N ASP A 113 -13.67 -10.48 -8.29
CA ASP A 113 -15.10 -10.79 -8.29
C ASP A 113 -15.96 -9.54 -8.01
N GLU A 114 -17.29 -9.71 -8.05
CA GLU A 114 -18.26 -8.64 -7.75
C GLU A 114 -18.20 -8.16 -6.27
N LEU A 115 -17.58 -8.94 -5.39
CA LEU A 115 -17.34 -8.60 -3.99
C LEU A 115 -15.99 -7.86 -3.80
N GLY A 116 -15.22 -7.65 -4.88
CA GLY A 116 -13.94 -6.96 -4.87
C GLY A 116 -12.75 -7.83 -4.43
N ARG A 117 -12.93 -9.15 -4.30
CA ARG A 117 -11.87 -10.10 -3.95
C ARG A 117 -11.08 -10.49 -5.19
N LEU A 118 -9.77 -10.69 -5.04
CA LEU A 118 -8.95 -11.22 -6.12
C LEU A 118 -9.47 -12.58 -6.56
N ARG A 119 -9.49 -12.80 -7.87
CA ARG A 119 -9.76 -14.11 -8.45
C ARG A 119 -8.48 -14.95 -8.43
N ASP A 120 -8.63 -16.21 -8.04
CA ASP A 120 -7.54 -17.17 -8.16
C ASP A 120 -7.11 -17.29 -9.63
N THR A 121 -5.80 -17.32 -9.83
CA THR A 121 -5.22 -17.57 -11.14
C THR A 121 -5.61 -18.98 -11.57
N ALA A 122 -6.35 -19.10 -12.67
CA ALA A 122 -6.81 -20.39 -13.16
C ALA A 122 -5.61 -21.32 -13.43
N SER A 123 -5.76 -22.62 -13.16
CA SER A 123 -4.68 -23.61 -13.30
C SER A 123 -4.12 -23.73 -14.72
N ASN A 124 -4.86 -23.27 -15.73
CA ASN A 124 -4.42 -23.19 -17.12
C ASN A 124 -3.69 -21.88 -17.47
N HIS A 125 -3.37 -21.05 -16.48
CA HIS A 125 -2.63 -19.82 -16.71
C HIS A 125 -1.24 -20.15 -17.28
N PRO A 126 -0.80 -19.51 -18.38
CA PRO A 126 0.46 -19.85 -19.03
C PRO A 126 1.68 -19.87 -18.11
N LEU A 127 1.75 -18.95 -17.12
CA LEU A 127 2.82 -18.92 -16.13
C LEU A 127 2.78 -20.12 -15.16
N LEU A 128 1.59 -20.61 -14.79
CA LEU A 128 1.45 -21.79 -13.94
C LEU A 128 1.76 -23.08 -14.72
N LEU A 129 1.37 -23.13 -15.99
CA LEU A 129 1.71 -24.24 -16.88
C LEU A 129 3.23 -24.32 -17.14
N ALA A 130 3.92 -23.19 -17.27
CA ALA A 130 5.37 -23.14 -17.39
C ALA A 130 6.07 -23.70 -16.15
N LEU A 131 5.58 -23.37 -14.94
CA LEU A 131 6.09 -23.93 -13.68
C LEU A 131 5.83 -25.44 -13.53
N GLN A 132 4.79 -25.97 -14.18
CA GLN A 132 4.45 -27.41 -14.14
C GLN A 132 5.22 -28.24 -15.17
N GLY A 133 5.86 -27.61 -16.17
CA GLY A 133 6.59 -28.28 -17.25
C GLY A 133 8.06 -28.59 -16.95
N GLU A 134 8.59 -28.23 -15.79
CA GLU A 134 10.00 -28.42 -15.38
C GLU A 134 10.21 -29.60 -14.41
N SER A 135 9.41 -30.68 -14.53
CA SER A 135 9.62 -31.95 -13.77
C SER A 135 10.15 -33.07 -14.64
#